data_AF-A0A6N9U5W0-F1
#
_entry.id   AF-A0A6N9U5W0-F1
#
_cell.length_a   1.000
_cell.length_b   1.000
_cell.length_c   1.000
_cell.angle_alpha   90.00
_cell.angle_beta   90.00
_cell.angle_gamma   90.00
#
_symmetry.space_group_name_H-M   'P 1'
#
loop_
_entity.id
_entity.type
_entity.pdbx_description
1 polymer ?
#
loop_
_entity_poly.entity_id
_entity_poly.type
_entity_poly.pdbx_seq_one_letter_code
_entity_poly.pdbx_strand_id
1 'polypeptide(L)'
;MPLPPLSPEAAVAALTDPAGPYLIGVRHHAPSLAAVVPALLDEARPDVLLVELPAETQDWLPWLAHEETRAPVALAAVPGDGQAGPAFYPFADFSPELAAIRWAARHGVRVVACDLPLADRVPGGTLPGEGEEAPGAGARCRQPAAGLAAALRDGLTGRPGEDLWDRLVETMAPGSAPEALRRAALLTGWALRQDAAASGGLDALDLRRERWMRSCLADATADGARAAMVVGAFHAPALMDSAPSGAGA
;
A
#
# COMPACT_ATOMS: atom_id res chain seq x y z
N MET A 1 -14.72 -1.51 29.30
CA MET A 1 -14.45 -2.73 28.50
C MET A 1 -13.89 -2.28 27.17
N PRO A 2 -12.77 -2.82 26.68
CA PRO A 2 -12.41 -2.66 25.28
C PRO A 2 -13.54 -3.26 24.41
N LEU A 3 -13.90 -2.56 23.32
CA LEU A 3 -14.88 -3.07 22.35
C LEU A 3 -14.38 -4.40 21.78
N PRO A 4 -15.26 -5.39 21.54
CA PRO A 4 -14.85 -6.61 20.86
C PRO A 4 -14.28 -6.25 19.47
N PRO A 5 -13.26 -7.00 18.98
CA PRO A 5 -12.73 -6.76 17.64
C PRO A 5 -13.85 -6.89 16.62
N LEU A 6 -13.85 -6.01 15.61
CA LEU A 6 -14.83 -6.02 14.54
C LEU A 6 -14.83 -7.40 13.85
N SER A 7 -16.02 -7.92 13.53
CA SER A 7 -16.13 -9.07 12.62
C SER A 7 -15.58 -8.71 11.23
N PRO A 8 -15.04 -9.66 10.46
CA PRO A 8 -14.55 -9.42 9.09
C PRO A 8 -15.53 -8.64 8.21
N GLU A 9 -16.82 -8.96 8.26
CA GLU A 9 -17.86 -8.29 7.48
C GLU A 9 -18.03 -6.82 7.89
N ALA A 10 -18.00 -6.55 9.20
CA ALA A 10 -18.08 -5.20 9.76
C ALA A 10 -16.83 -4.38 9.43
N ALA A 11 -15.65 -5.00 9.43
CA ALA A 11 -14.40 -4.35 9.05
C ALA A 11 -14.43 -3.92 7.58
N VAL A 12 -14.86 -4.79 6.66
CA VAL A 12 -14.99 -4.45 5.24
C VAL A 12 -16.05 -3.37 5.03
N ALA A 13 -17.18 -3.45 5.73
CA ALA A 13 -18.22 -2.42 5.66
C ALA A 13 -17.68 -1.04 6.06
N ALA A 14 -16.91 -0.96 7.15
CA ALA A 14 -16.28 0.29 7.58
C ALA A 14 -15.20 0.78 6.60
N LEU A 15 -14.35 -0.12 6.09
CA LEU A 15 -13.30 0.18 5.10
C LEU A 15 -13.84 0.61 3.74
N THR A 16 -15.10 0.31 3.46
CA THR A 16 -15.80 0.66 2.20
C THR A 16 -16.94 1.65 2.41
N ASP A 17 -17.02 2.28 3.58
CA ASP A 17 -18.06 3.27 3.89
C ASP A 17 -17.93 4.48 2.92
N PRO A 18 -18.98 4.82 2.16
CA PRO A 18 -18.95 5.96 1.24
C PRO A 18 -18.81 7.32 1.93
N ALA A 19 -19.00 7.41 3.26
CA ALA A 19 -18.74 8.62 4.03
C ALA A 19 -17.25 8.85 4.31
N GLY A 20 -16.41 7.82 4.17
CA GLY A 20 -14.96 7.91 4.32
C GLY A 20 -14.20 8.15 3.01
N PRO A 21 -12.86 8.19 3.05
CA PRO A 21 -12.05 8.20 1.84
C PRO A 21 -12.26 6.90 1.03
N TYR A 22 -12.18 6.99 -0.29
CA TYR A 22 -12.24 5.80 -1.14
C TYR A 22 -10.90 5.04 -1.08
N LEU A 23 -10.81 4.05 -0.20
CA LEU A 23 -9.60 3.28 0.04
C LEU A 23 -9.40 2.17 -1.01
N ILE A 24 -8.22 2.10 -1.62
CA ILE A 24 -7.77 0.99 -2.46
C ILE A 24 -6.52 0.40 -1.80
N GLY A 25 -6.70 -0.73 -1.11
CA GLY A 25 -5.60 -1.47 -0.49
C GLY A 25 -4.79 -2.24 -1.52
N VAL A 26 -3.47 -2.05 -1.53
CA VAL A 26 -2.56 -2.69 -2.49
C VAL A 26 -1.38 -3.39 -1.80
N ARG A 27 -0.64 -4.16 -2.58
CA ARG A 27 0.78 -4.46 -2.33
C ARG A 27 1.59 -3.88 -3.50
N HIS A 28 2.88 -3.62 -3.30
CA HIS A 28 3.75 -3.00 -4.30
C HIS A 28 3.78 -3.73 -5.67
N HIS A 29 3.49 -5.03 -5.68
CA HIS A 29 3.33 -5.82 -6.90
C HIS A 29 2.00 -6.59 -6.90
N ALA A 30 0.89 -5.91 -7.18
CA ALA A 30 -0.43 -6.54 -7.32
C ALA A 30 -0.97 -6.35 -8.76
N PRO A 31 -0.64 -7.26 -9.70
CA PRO A 31 -1.10 -7.15 -11.08
C PRO A 31 -2.62 -7.08 -11.22
N SER A 32 -3.36 -7.84 -10.40
CA SER A 32 -4.81 -7.82 -10.40
C SER A 32 -5.38 -6.46 -9.99
N LEU A 33 -4.84 -5.85 -8.92
CA LEU A 33 -5.22 -4.51 -8.48
C LEU A 33 -4.84 -3.46 -9.51
N ALA A 34 -3.62 -3.51 -10.07
CA ALA A 34 -3.18 -2.57 -11.09
C ALA A 34 -4.11 -2.54 -12.31
N ALA A 35 -4.64 -3.69 -12.71
CA ALA A 35 -5.59 -3.80 -13.81
C ALA A 35 -6.96 -3.15 -13.52
N VAL A 36 -7.42 -3.15 -12.26
CA VAL A 36 -8.75 -2.63 -11.89
C VAL A 36 -8.73 -1.23 -11.28
N VAL A 37 -7.58 -0.72 -10.82
CA VAL A 37 -7.42 0.62 -10.23
C VAL A 37 -8.06 1.71 -11.10
N PRO A 38 -7.85 1.76 -12.44
CA PRO A 38 -8.52 2.76 -13.27
C PRO A 38 -10.05 2.71 -13.17
N ALA A 39 -10.65 1.53 -13.21
CA ALA A 39 -12.10 1.36 -13.13
C ALA A 39 -12.65 1.74 -11.73
N LEU A 40 -11.91 1.40 -10.67
CA LEU A 40 -12.26 1.81 -9.30
C LEU A 40 -12.21 3.33 -9.15
N LEU A 41 -11.22 3.99 -9.73
CA LEU A 41 -11.07 5.44 -9.68
C LEU A 41 -12.12 6.16 -10.55
N ASP A 42 -12.51 5.59 -11.70
CA ASP A 42 -13.62 6.08 -12.53
C ASP A 42 -14.96 6.04 -11.77
N GLU A 43 -15.19 5.00 -10.95
CA GLU A 43 -16.37 4.86 -10.11
C GLU A 43 -16.33 5.84 -8.92
N ALA A 44 -15.19 5.94 -8.24
CA ALA A 44 -15.00 6.81 -7.08
C ALA A 44 -15.07 8.31 -7.43
N ARG A 45 -14.60 8.67 -8.63
CA ARG A 45 -14.47 10.06 -9.13
C ARG A 45 -13.85 10.99 -8.10
N PRO A 46 -12.66 10.70 -7.54
CA PRO A 46 -12.07 11.53 -6.50
C PRO A 46 -11.71 12.92 -7.03
N ASP A 47 -11.79 13.91 -6.14
CA ASP A 47 -11.28 15.27 -6.39
C ASP A 47 -9.76 15.33 -6.12
N VAL A 48 -9.25 14.45 -5.24
CA VAL A 48 -7.83 14.29 -4.93
C VAL A 48 -7.46 12.81 -4.75
N LEU A 49 -6.32 12.39 -5.30
CA LEU A 49 -5.77 11.05 -5.15
C LEU A 49 -4.52 11.10 -4.25
N LEU A 50 -4.51 10.31 -3.18
CA LEU A 50 -3.33 10.11 -2.36
C LEU A 50 -2.70 8.75 -2.70
N VAL A 51 -1.37 8.72 -2.84
CA VAL A 51 -0.63 7.49 -3.18
C VAL A 51 0.48 7.30 -2.16
N GLU A 52 0.63 6.08 -1.65
CA GLU A 52 1.70 5.69 -0.72
C GLU A 52 3.07 5.70 -1.41
N LEU A 53 3.60 6.90 -1.59
CA LEU A 53 4.97 7.18 -1.97
C LEU A 53 5.55 8.22 -1.01
N PRO A 54 6.86 8.18 -0.72
CA PRO A 54 7.49 9.14 0.17
C PRO A 54 7.28 10.57 -0.31
N ALA A 55 7.16 11.52 0.62
CA ALA A 55 6.92 12.93 0.31
C ALA A 55 7.90 13.51 -0.72
N GLU A 56 9.17 13.08 -0.72
CA GLU A 56 10.20 13.51 -1.66
C GLU A 56 9.90 13.11 -3.13
N THR A 57 9.00 12.16 -3.36
CA THR A 57 8.58 11.74 -4.71
C THR A 57 7.55 12.69 -5.34
N GLN A 58 6.99 13.64 -4.58
CA GLN A 58 5.90 14.52 -5.02
C GLN A 58 6.22 15.25 -6.34
N ASP A 59 7.42 15.81 -6.46
CA ASP A 59 7.85 16.55 -7.65
C ASP A 59 8.19 15.64 -8.83
N TRP A 60 8.33 14.33 -8.59
CA TRP A 60 8.63 13.32 -9.60
C TRP A 60 7.39 12.65 -10.19
N LEU A 61 6.23 12.76 -9.54
CA LEU A 61 4.98 12.16 -10.02
C LEU A 61 4.60 12.56 -11.46
N PRO A 62 4.76 13.82 -11.91
CA PRO A 62 4.48 14.20 -13.30
C PRO A 62 5.35 13.44 -14.31
N TRP A 63 6.60 13.11 -13.96
CA TRP A 63 7.50 12.35 -14.83
C TRP A 63 7.14 10.87 -14.87
N LEU A 64 6.68 10.29 -13.75
CA LEU A 64 6.13 8.92 -13.74
C LEU A 64 4.87 8.82 -14.60
N ALA A 65 4.05 9.87 -14.64
CA ALA A 65 2.83 9.93 -15.44
C ALA A 65 3.07 10.24 -16.92
N HIS A 66 4.25 10.75 -17.28
CA HIS A 66 4.55 11.23 -18.63
C HIS A 66 4.41 10.12 -19.68
N GLU A 67 3.83 10.45 -20.84
CA GLU A 67 3.51 9.47 -21.89
C GLU A 67 4.77 8.79 -22.47
N GLU A 68 5.91 9.49 -22.46
CA GLU A 68 7.19 8.93 -22.92
C GLU A 68 7.89 8.06 -21.85
N THR A 69 7.43 8.09 -20.60
CA THR A 69 8.00 7.27 -19.53
C THR A 69 7.50 5.83 -19.65
N ARG A 70 8.40 4.93 -20.08
CA ARG A 70 8.11 3.51 -20.27
C ARG A 70 8.55 2.71 -19.06
N ALA A 71 7.65 1.87 -18.55
CA ALA A 71 7.97 0.91 -17.50
C ALA A 71 8.73 -0.30 -18.11
N PRO A 72 9.60 -1.00 -17.34
CA PRO A 72 9.92 -0.73 -15.94
C PRO A 72 10.80 0.52 -15.77
N VAL A 73 10.51 1.31 -14.74
CA VAL A 73 11.24 2.52 -14.34
C VAL A 73 11.35 2.55 -12.82
N ALA A 74 12.38 3.16 -12.26
CA ALA A 74 12.51 3.30 -10.81
C ALA A 74 12.87 4.73 -10.41
N LEU A 75 12.32 5.18 -9.29
CA LEU A 75 12.88 6.33 -8.57
C LEU A 75 13.93 5.84 -7.58
N ALA A 76 15.07 6.53 -7.52
CA ALA A 76 16.12 6.27 -6.55
C ALA A 76 16.22 7.46 -5.61
N ALA A 77 16.12 7.20 -4.31
CA ALA A 77 16.32 8.20 -3.29
C ALA A 77 17.65 7.94 -2.58
N VAL A 78 18.52 8.95 -2.60
CA VAL A 78 19.87 8.87 -2.05
C VAL A 78 19.97 9.81 -0.84
N PRO A 79 20.32 9.31 0.36
CA PRO A 79 20.57 10.15 1.51
C PRO A 79 21.68 11.16 1.24
N GLY A 80 21.45 12.43 1.56
CA GLY A 80 22.42 13.51 1.30
C GLY A 80 23.71 13.41 2.12
N ASP A 81 23.69 12.67 3.22
CA ASP A 81 24.84 12.45 4.11
C ASP A 81 25.70 11.23 3.73
N GLY A 82 25.25 10.43 2.75
CA GLY A 82 25.94 9.25 2.27
C GLY A 82 26.10 8.12 3.30
N GLN A 83 25.42 8.19 4.44
CA GLN A 83 25.55 7.19 5.52
C GLN A 83 24.68 5.96 5.30
N ALA A 84 23.57 6.11 4.57
CA ALA A 84 22.69 5.01 4.19
C ALA A 84 22.72 4.77 2.67
N GLY A 85 22.42 3.53 2.27
CA GLY A 85 22.32 3.14 0.87
C GLY A 85 21.13 3.81 0.18
N PRO A 86 21.12 3.84 -1.17
CA PRO A 86 19.96 4.31 -1.92
C PRO A 86 18.73 3.43 -1.67
N ALA A 87 17.56 4.05 -1.52
CA ALA A 87 16.28 3.35 -1.55
C ALA A 87 15.71 3.41 -2.97
N PHE A 88 15.27 2.27 -3.49
CA PHE A 88 14.71 2.16 -4.84
C PHE A 88 13.21 1.90 -4.79
N TYR A 89 12.48 2.62 -5.63
CA TYR A 89 11.03 2.49 -5.82
C TYR A 89 10.79 2.06 -7.26
N PRO A 90 10.79 0.74 -7.54
CA PRO A 90 10.56 0.22 -8.88
C PRO A 90 9.08 0.27 -9.25
N PHE A 91 8.79 0.65 -10.48
CA PHE A 91 7.47 0.70 -11.05
C PHE A 91 7.44 -0.11 -12.35
N ALA A 92 6.45 -0.99 -12.44
CA ALA A 92 6.11 -1.73 -13.64
C ALA A 92 4.69 -1.37 -14.09
N ASP A 93 4.27 -1.75 -15.31
CA ASP A 93 2.88 -1.54 -15.76
C ASP A 93 1.84 -2.26 -14.87
N PHE A 94 2.29 -3.22 -14.05
CA PHE A 94 1.51 -3.91 -13.04
C PHE A 94 1.68 -3.35 -11.61
N SER A 95 2.23 -2.15 -11.44
CA SER A 95 2.19 -1.41 -10.17
C SER A 95 0.85 -0.66 -10.05
N PRO A 96 0.06 -0.94 -9.00
CA PRO A 96 -1.16 -0.17 -8.73
C PRO A 96 -0.91 1.33 -8.56
N GLU A 97 0.21 1.71 -7.94
CA GLU A 97 0.62 3.10 -7.72
C GLU A 97 0.88 3.80 -9.06
N LEU A 98 1.66 3.17 -9.96
CA LEU A 98 1.91 3.72 -11.30
C LEU A 98 0.61 3.82 -12.13
N ALA A 99 -0.26 2.81 -12.05
CA ALA A 99 -1.55 2.82 -12.72
C ALA A 99 -2.44 3.98 -12.23
N ALA A 100 -2.45 4.23 -10.92
CA ALA A 100 -3.20 5.32 -10.30
C ALA A 100 -2.66 6.70 -10.69
N ILE A 101 -1.35 6.88 -10.65
CA ILE A 101 -0.67 8.13 -11.06
C ILE A 101 -0.97 8.46 -12.53
N ARG A 102 -0.84 7.48 -13.42
CA ARG A 102 -1.15 7.66 -14.85
C ARG A 102 -2.63 7.89 -15.10
N TRP A 103 -3.52 7.24 -14.34
CA TRP A 103 -4.97 7.52 -14.40
C TRP A 103 -5.26 8.96 -14.00
N ALA A 104 -4.70 9.43 -12.89
CA ALA A 104 -4.95 10.78 -12.37
C ALA A 104 -4.48 11.87 -13.33
N ALA A 105 -3.31 11.69 -13.96
CA ALA A 105 -2.80 12.61 -14.97
C ALA A 105 -3.75 12.73 -16.18
N ARG A 106 -4.31 11.61 -16.66
CA ARG A 106 -5.29 11.62 -17.77
C ARG A 106 -6.61 12.29 -17.42
N HIS A 107 -7.00 12.27 -16.14
CA HIS A 107 -8.26 12.84 -15.67
C HIS A 107 -8.12 14.23 -15.04
N GLY A 108 -6.90 14.78 -14.98
CA GLY A 108 -6.63 16.06 -14.34
C GLY A 108 -6.85 16.04 -12.82
N VAL A 109 -6.79 14.87 -12.19
CA VAL A 109 -6.95 14.72 -10.73
C VAL A 109 -5.61 15.00 -10.04
N ARG A 110 -5.62 15.83 -9.00
CA ARG A 110 -4.43 16.14 -8.20
C ARG A 110 -3.93 14.89 -7.47
N VAL A 111 -2.63 14.61 -7.57
CA VAL A 111 -1.98 13.51 -6.84
C VAL A 111 -1.12 14.04 -5.69
N VAL A 112 -1.24 13.42 -4.51
CA VAL A 112 -0.45 13.72 -3.32
C VAL A 112 0.33 12.47 -2.89
N ALA A 113 1.66 12.58 -2.80
CA ALA A 113 2.50 11.57 -2.17
C ALA A 113 2.27 11.61 -0.65
N CYS A 114 1.73 10.54 -0.07
CA CYS A 114 1.22 10.55 1.30
C CYS A 114 1.96 9.59 2.26
N ASP A 115 3.12 9.05 1.88
CA ASP A 115 3.94 8.26 2.80
C ASP A 115 4.96 9.13 3.54
N LEU A 116 5.44 8.62 4.67
CA LEU A 116 6.40 9.27 5.56
C LEU A 116 7.65 9.70 4.77
N PRO A 117 8.18 10.93 5.02
CA PRO A 117 9.42 11.39 4.43
C PRO A 117 10.56 10.42 4.70
N LEU A 118 11.47 10.30 3.74
CA LEU A 118 12.60 9.37 3.83
C LEU A 118 13.55 9.75 4.96
N ALA A 119 13.78 11.04 5.16
CA ALA A 119 14.63 11.56 6.24
C ALA A 119 14.11 11.19 7.64
N ASP A 120 12.80 10.93 7.74
CA ASP A 120 12.14 10.59 8.99
C ASP A 120 12.22 9.08 9.28
N ARG A 121 12.58 8.23 8.31
CA ARG A 121 12.77 6.80 8.58
C ARG A 121 14.00 6.63 9.47
N VAL A 122 13.80 6.20 10.73
CA VAL A 122 14.90 6.05 11.71
C VAL A 122 15.89 5.01 11.18
N PRO A 123 17.21 5.22 11.31
CA PRO A 123 18.20 4.23 10.88
C PRO A 123 18.00 2.92 11.65
N GLY A 124 17.65 1.85 10.94
CA GLY A 124 17.46 0.50 11.52
C GLY A 124 16.21 -0.25 11.06
N GLY A 125 15.29 0.40 10.34
CA GLY A 125 14.25 -0.29 9.58
C GLY A 125 14.76 -0.63 8.18
N THR A 126 14.56 -1.88 7.73
CA THR A 126 14.89 -2.30 6.36
C THR A 126 14.24 -1.33 5.37
N LEU A 127 15.07 -0.60 4.62
CA LEU A 127 14.59 0.22 3.51
C LEU A 127 13.96 -0.72 2.46
N PRO A 128 12.88 -0.31 1.75
CA PRO A 128 12.45 -1.01 0.55
C PRO A 128 13.64 -1.03 -0.43
N GLY A 129 14.23 -2.21 -0.62
CA GLY A 129 15.46 -2.40 -1.41
C GLY A 129 16.66 -2.99 -0.66
N GLU A 130 16.68 -3.02 0.68
CA GLU A 130 17.74 -3.73 1.43
C GLU A 130 17.42 -5.22 1.66
N GLY A 131 16.18 -5.63 1.38
CA GLY A 131 15.70 -6.99 1.59
C GLY A 131 15.58 -7.88 0.36
N GLU A 132 15.48 -7.34 -0.87
CA GLU A 132 15.25 -8.16 -2.06
C GLU A 132 15.97 -7.61 -3.31
N GLU A 133 16.78 -8.50 -3.90
CA GLU A 133 17.34 -8.49 -5.26
C GLU A 133 18.51 -7.54 -5.57
N ALA A 134 19.70 -7.93 -5.08
CA ALA A 134 20.94 -7.77 -5.84
C ALA A 134 21.27 -9.10 -6.57
N PRO A 135 21.32 -9.15 -7.92
CA PRO A 135 21.76 -10.35 -8.62
C PRO A 135 23.28 -10.45 -8.56
N GLY A 136 23.79 -11.35 -7.72
CA GLY A 136 25.16 -11.86 -7.81
C GLY A 136 26.06 -11.49 -6.63
N ALA A 137 26.07 -12.36 -5.61
CA ALA A 137 27.27 -12.95 -5.01
C ALA A 137 26.90 -13.56 -3.62
N GLY A 138 26.85 -14.89 -3.56
CA GLY A 138 27.03 -15.62 -2.31
C GLY A 138 25.84 -15.67 -1.34
N ALA A 139 24.69 -16.17 -1.79
CA ALA A 139 23.66 -16.67 -0.89
C ALA A 139 24.23 -17.83 -0.05
N ARG A 140 24.60 -17.56 1.20
CA ARG A 140 24.66 -18.61 2.23
C ARG A 140 23.23 -18.98 2.57
N CYS A 141 22.67 -19.88 1.76
CA CYS A 141 21.42 -20.55 2.07
C CYS A 141 21.54 -21.17 3.47
N ARG A 142 20.78 -20.65 4.44
CA ARG A 142 20.36 -21.45 5.59
C ARG A 142 19.61 -22.63 5.00
N GLN A 143 20.19 -23.82 5.06
CA GLN A 143 19.54 -25.04 4.56
C GLN A 143 18.26 -25.31 5.37
N PRO A 144 17.05 -25.29 4.75
CA PRO A 144 15.88 -25.90 5.34
C PRO A 144 15.86 -27.40 5.01
N ALA A 145 15.14 -28.15 5.82
CA ALA A 145 15.18 -29.61 5.94
C ALA A 145 15.06 -30.41 4.63
N ALA A 146 15.72 -31.57 4.62
CA ALA A 146 15.84 -32.51 3.51
C ALA A 146 14.49 -33.09 3.06
N GLY A 147 13.94 -32.59 1.94
CA GLY A 147 12.90 -33.28 1.18
C GLY A 147 12.02 -32.38 0.31
N LEU A 148 11.71 -32.82 -0.91
CA LEU A 148 10.83 -32.13 -1.87
C LEU A 148 9.48 -31.75 -1.25
N ALA A 149 8.90 -32.57 -0.38
CA ALA A 149 7.65 -32.26 0.30
C ALA A 149 7.75 -31.13 1.34
N ALA A 150 8.93 -30.92 1.94
CA ALA A 150 9.18 -29.79 2.84
C ALA A 150 9.43 -28.51 2.04
N ALA A 151 10.22 -28.59 0.96
CA ALA A 151 10.42 -27.50 0.01
C ALA A 151 9.13 -27.09 -0.72
N LEU A 152 8.24 -28.05 -1.03
CA LEU A 152 6.91 -27.77 -1.56
C LEU A 152 5.98 -27.21 -0.50
N ARG A 153 6.09 -27.58 0.78
CA ARG A 153 5.30 -26.89 1.82
C ARG A 153 5.76 -25.45 1.97
N ASP A 154 7.05 -25.20 2.13
CA ASP A 154 7.59 -23.83 2.20
C ASP A 154 7.32 -23.03 0.90
N GLY A 155 7.36 -23.67 -0.27
CA GLY A 155 7.16 -23.04 -1.58
C GLY A 155 5.72 -22.95 -2.07
N LEU A 156 4.80 -23.79 -1.55
CA LEU A 156 3.35 -23.68 -1.77
C LEU A 156 2.69 -22.80 -0.70
N THR A 157 3.40 -22.47 0.39
CA THR A 157 2.91 -21.59 1.44
C THR A 157 3.56 -20.20 1.45
N GLY A 158 4.44 -19.87 0.50
CA GLY A 158 5.09 -18.57 0.42
C GLY A 158 5.67 -18.12 1.77
N ARG A 159 6.02 -16.86 1.93
CA ARG A 159 6.17 -16.33 3.30
C ARG A 159 4.78 -16.32 3.96
N PRO A 160 4.65 -16.54 5.29
CA PRO A 160 3.34 -16.70 5.96
C PRO A 160 2.28 -15.60 5.74
N GLY A 161 2.63 -14.45 5.14
CA GLY A 161 1.68 -13.40 4.71
C GLY A 161 1.53 -13.22 3.19
N GLU A 162 2.54 -13.57 2.37
CA GLU A 162 2.48 -13.44 0.90
C GLU A 162 1.44 -14.39 0.30
N ASP A 163 1.36 -15.57 0.91
CA ASP A 163 0.49 -16.66 0.50
C ASP A 163 -0.99 -16.37 0.67
N LEU A 164 -1.33 -15.62 1.72
CA LEU A 164 -2.69 -15.22 1.99
C LEU A 164 -3.20 -14.26 0.91
N TRP A 165 -2.37 -13.30 0.51
CA TRP A 165 -2.69 -12.37 -0.57
C TRP A 165 -2.87 -13.12 -1.90
N ASP A 166 -1.93 -13.98 -2.27
CA ASP A 166 -2.01 -14.71 -3.55
C ASP A 166 -3.27 -15.57 -3.64
N ARG A 167 -3.68 -16.20 -2.53
CA ARG A 167 -4.90 -17.02 -2.47
C ARG A 167 -6.18 -16.20 -2.47
N LEU A 168 -6.25 -15.14 -1.67
CA LEU A 168 -7.49 -14.39 -1.47
C LEU A 168 -7.72 -13.29 -2.51
N VAL A 169 -6.67 -12.74 -3.10
CA VAL A 169 -6.73 -11.60 -4.01
C VAL A 169 -6.37 -12.05 -5.43
N GLU A 170 -5.15 -12.52 -5.67
CA GLU A 170 -4.69 -12.78 -7.04
C GLU A 170 -5.39 -13.98 -7.69
N THR A 171 -5.51 -15.10 -6.97
CA THR A 171 -6.16 -16.31 -7.48
C THR A 171 -7.64 -16.07 -7.79
N MET A 172 -8.28 -15.19 -7.02
CA MET A 172 -9.70 -14.85 -7.17
C MET A 172 -9.95 -13.76 -8.23
N ALA A 173 -8.92 -13.07 -8.71
CA ALA A 173 -9.06 -11.92 -9.59
C ALA A 173 -9.68 -12.25 -10.97
N PRO A 174 -9.34 -13.36 -11.66
CA PRO A 174 -9.92 -13.65 -12.97
C PRO A 174 -11.45 -13.75 -12.93
N GLY A 175 -12.13 -12.87 -13.67
CA GLY A 175 -13.60 -12.82 -13.73
C GLY A 175 -14.28 -12.11 -12.55
N SER A 176 -13.52 -11.64 -11.55
CA SER A 176 -14.06 -10.84 -10.45
C SER A 176 -14.33 -9.40 -10.86
N ALA A 177 -15.39 -8.81 -10.28
CA ALA A 177 -15.66 -7.39 -10.44
C ALA A 177 -14.59 -6.55 -9.68
N PRO A 178 -14.25 -5.33 -10.16
CA PRO A 178 -13.31 -4.44 -9.49
C PRO A 178 -13.57 -4.26 -7.99
N GLU A 179 -14.81 -3.96 -7.61
CA GLU A 179 -15.19 -3.75 -6.20
C GLU A 179 -15.01 -5.03 -5.36
N ALA A 180 -15.26 -6.22 -5.92
CA ALA A 180 -15.01 -7.47 -5.21
C ALA A 180 -13.52 -7.66 -4.88
N LEU A 181 -12.66 -7.31 -5.84
CA LEU A 181 -11.22 -7.39 -5.66
C LEU A 181 -10.70 -6.33 -4.67
N ARG A 182 -11.23 -5.11 -4.73
CA ARG A 182 -10.96 -4.04 -3.74
C ARG A 182 -11.31 -4.50 -2.32
N ARG A 183 -12.50 -5.09 -2.13
CA ARG A 183 -12.95 -5.63 -0.82
C ARG A 183 -12.06 -6.75 -0.33
N ALA A 184 -11.65 -7.68 -1.20
CA ALA A 184 -10.76 -8.77 -0.85
C ALA A 184 -9.38 -8.27 -0.37
N ALA A 185 -8.81 -7.29 -1.07
CA ALA A 185 -7.55 -6.67 -0.69
C ALA A 185 -7.63 -5.94 0.66
N LEU A 186 -8.66 -5.11 0.87
CA LEU A 186 -8.90 -4.41 2.13
C LEU A 186 -9.11 -5.37 3.31
N LEU A 187 -9.88 -6.44 3.10
CA LEU A 187 -10.08 -7.48 4.11
C LEU A 187 -8.78 -8.19 4.47
N THR A 188 -7.96 -8.50 3.47
CA THR A 188 -6.67 -9.18 3.66
C THR A 188 -5.72 -8.29 4.45
N GLY A 189 -5.61 -7.01 4.10
CA GLY A 189 -4.81 -6.03 4.83
C GLY A 189 -5.27 -5.85 6.28
N TRP A 190 -6.59 -5.80 6.51
CA TRP A 190 -7.16 -5.78 7.85
C TRP A 190 -6.78 -7.03 8.67
N ALA A 191 -6.93 -8.23 8.10
CA ALA A 191 -6.60 -9.48 8.79
C ALA A 191 -5.12 -9.53 9.19
N LEU A 192 -4.21 -9.17 8.27
CA LEU A 192 -2.77 -9.10 8.54
C LEU A 192 -2.44 -8.12 9.67
N ARG A 193 -3.12 -6.97 9.70
CA ARG A 193 -2.97 -5.98 10.79
C ARG A 193 -3.45 -6.52 12.13
N GLN A 194 -4.58 -7.22 12.16
CA GLN A 194 -5.11 -7.83 13.38
C GLN A 194 -4.14 -8.89 13.94
N ASP A 195 -3.58 -9.73 13.06
CA ASP A 195 -2.60 -10.75 13.45
C ASP A 195 -1.32 -10.11 14.01
N ALA A 196 -0.82 -9.04 13.39
CA ALA A 196 0.34 -8.30 13.90
C ALA A 196 0.06 -7.70 15.29
N ALA A 197 -1.10 -7.04 15.46
CA ALA A 197 -1.52 -6.50 16.75
C ALA A 197 -1.63 -7.57 17.83
N ALA A 198 -2.09 -8.78 17.50
CA ALA A 198 -2.20 -9.91 18.42
C ALA A 198 -0.85 -10.60 18.73
N SER A 199 0.10 -10.58 17.79
CA SER A 199 1.34 -11.37 17.85
C SER A 199 2.57 -10.61 18.35
N GLY A 200 2.43 -9.34 18.75
CA GLY A 200 3.56 -8.53 19.19
C GLY A 200 3.34 -7.02 19.14
N GLY A 201 2.20 -6.57 18.61
CA GLY A 201 1.91 -5.15 18.41
C GLY A 201 2.33 -4.67 17.03
N LEU A 202 1.95 -3.44 16.71
CA LEU A 202 2.27 -2.81 15.42
C LEU A 202 3.65 -2.15 15.49
N ASP A 203 4.40 -2.25 14.39
CA ASP A 203 5.73 -1.65 14.30
C ASP A 203 5.66 -0.12 14.47
N ALA A 204 6.68 0.44 15.15
CA ALA A 204 6.71 1.87 15.45
C ALA A 204 6.83 2.73 14.18
N LEU A 205 7.48 2.23 13.12
CA LEU A 205 7.55 2.89 11.82
C LEU A 205 6.18 2.91 11.15
N ASP A 206 5.46 1.78 11.13
CA ASP A 206 4.12 1.71 10.55
C ASP A 206 3.16 2.69 11.21
N LEU A 207 3.17 2.76 12.55
CA LEU A 207 2.36 3.72 13.29
C LEU A 207 2.71 5.19 12.95
N ARG A 208 3.98 5.47 12.62
CA ARG A 208 4.40 6.82 12.18
C ARG A 208 3.94 7.12 10.76
N ARG A 209 4.08 6.15 9.84
CA ARG A 209 3.56 6.24 8.46
C ARG A 209 2.06 6.51 8.47
N GLU A 210 1.30 5.79 9.29
CA GLU A 210 -0.15 5.95 9.42
C GLU A 210 -0.57 7.30 9.99
N ARG A 211 0.20 7.87 10.94
CA ARG A 211 -0.04 9.25 11.40
C ARG A 211 0.21 10.26 10.30
N TRP A 212 1.27 10.08 9.52
CA TRP A 212 1.59 10.93 8.39
C TRP A 212 0.51 10.85 7.30
N MET A 213 0.12 9.65 6.88
CA MET A 213 -0.96 9.41 5.92
C MET A 213 -2.27 10.08 6.34
N ARG A 214 -2.64 9.97 7.63
CA ARG A 214 -3.82 10.66 8.18
C ARG A 214 -3.70 12.18 8.12
N SER A 215 -2.52 12.74 8.38
CA SER A 215 -2.29 14.18 8.23
C SER A 215 -2.49 14.62 6.77
N CYS A 216 -1.89 13.89 5.82
CA CYS A 216 -2.06 14.18 4.39
C CYS A 216 -3.53 14.08 3.96
N LEU A 217 -4.26 13.08 4.45
CA LEU A 217 -5.69 12.93 4.17
C LEU A 217 -6.49 14.10 4.74
N ALA A 218 -6.25 14.48 5.99
CA ALA A 218 -6.92 15.62 6.62
C ALA A 218 -6.66 16.93 5.87
N ASP A 219 -5.41 17.19 5.48
CA ASP A 219 -5.04 18.38 4.70
C ASP A 219 -5.68 18.37 3.30
N ALA A 220 -5.69 17.21 2.63
CA ALA A 220 -6.27 17.06 1.29
C ALA A 220 -7.80 17.18 1.28
N THR A 221 -8.46 16.94 2.41
CA THR A 221 -9.93 16.96 2.54
C THR A 221 -10.45 18.15 3.36
N ALA A 222 -9.57 19.05 3.81
CA ALA A 222 -9.92 20.21 4.64
C ALA A 222 -11.00 21.10 4.00
N ASP A 223 -10.99 21.23 2.68
CA ASP A 223 -11.95 22.02 1.90
C ASP A 223 -13.16 21.20 1.41
N GLY A 224 -13.36 19.99 1.93
CA GLY A 224 -14.47 19.09 1.56
C GLY A 224 -14.25 18.29 0.28
N ALA A 225 -13.02 18.24 -0.23
CA ALA A 225 -12.67 17.42 -1.39
C ALA A 225 -12.85 15.92 -1.11
N ARG A 226 -13.35 15.16 -2.09
CA ARG A 226 -13.48 13.71 -2.00
C ARG A 226 -12.13 13.06 -2.31
N ALA A 227 -11.57 12.36 -1.34
CA ALA A 227 -10.29 11.68 -1.49
C ALA A 227 -10.44 10.21 -1.90
N ALA A 228 -9.57 9.74 -2.79
CA ALA A 228 -9.23 8.33 -2.94
C ALA A 228 -7.80 8.09 -2.47
N MET A 229 -7.51 6.92 -1.91
CA MET A 229 -6.18 6.57 -1.42
C MET A 229 -5.74 5.21 -1.97
N VAL A 230 -4.56 5.16 -2.60
CA VAL A 230 -3.88 3.92 -2.98
C VAL A 230 -2.74 3.70 -2.00
N VAL A 231 -2.96 2.79 -1.05
CA VAL A 231 -2.05 2.53 0.08
C VAL A 231 -1.89 1.04 0.29
N GLY A 232 -0.79 0.64 0.92
CA GLY A 232 -0.57 -0.70 1.43
C GLY A 232 -1.80 -1.15 2.22
N ALA A 233 -2.38 -2.29 1.84
CA ALA A 233 -3.64 -2.76 2.42
C ALA A 233 -3.59 -2.88 3.95
N PHE A 234 -2.40 -3.17 4.51
CA PHE A 234 -2.13 -3.21 5.94
C PHE A 234 -2.41 -1.88 6.66
N HIS A 235 -2.15 -0.74 6.01
CA HIS A 235 -2.33 0.60 6.59
C HIS A 235 -3.75 1.14 6.44
N ALA A 236 -4.53 0.62 5.48
CA ALA A 236 -5.90 1.09 5.21
C ALA A 236 -6.80 1.18 6.46
N PRO A 237 -6.80 0.21 7.40
CA PRO A 237 -7.60 0.31 8.63
C PRO A 237 -7.30 1.52 9.50
N ALA A 238 -6.05 2.01 9.48
CA ALA A 238 -5.66 3.18 10.28
C ALA A 238 -6.21 4.50 9.74
N LEU A 239 -6.77 4.50 8.52
CA LEU A 239 -7.25 5.68 7.82
C LEU A 239 -8.75 5.93 8.03
N MET A 240 -9.47 4.96 8.60
CA MET A 240 -10.90 5.08 8.92
C MET A 240 -11.17 6.09 10.06
N ASP A 241 -10.21 6.28 10.97
CA ASP A 241 -10.34 7.12 12.17
C ASP A 241 -10.19 8.63 11.88
N SER A 242 -10.37 9.06 10.63
CA SER A 242 -10.18 10.45 10.20
C SER A 242 -11.42 11.35 10.39
N ALA A 243 -12.45 10.87 11.09
CA ALA A 243 -13.51 11.76 11.54
C ALA A 243 -12.92 12.80 12.50
N PRO A 244 -13.15 14.11 12.29
CA PRO A 244 -12.88 15.07 13.35
C PRO A 244 -13.73 14.63 14.55
N SER A 245 -13.10 14.47 15.70
CA SER A 245 -13.81 14.41 16.98
C SER A 245 -14.46 15.77 17.22
N GLY A 246 -15.54 16.04 16.48
CA GLY A 246 -16.49 17.10 16.74
C GLY A 246 -17.33 16.70 17.93
N ALA A 247 -16.76 16.82 19.13
CA ALA A 247 -17.54 16.94 20.35
C ALA A 247 -17.55 18.43 20.72
N GLY A 248 -18.49 19.16 20.12
CA GLY A 248 -18.95 20.44 20.64
C GLY A 248 -20.13 20.22 21.58
N ALA A 249 -20.01 20.71 22.81
CA ALA A 249 -21.02 21.34 23.67
C ALA A 249 -20.51 21.35 25.12
#